data_AF-A0A815PP09-F1
#
_entry.id   AF-A0A815PP09-F1
#
_cell.length_a   1.000
_cell.length_b   1.000
_cell.length_c   1.000
_cell.angle_alpha   90.00
_cell.angle_beta   90.00
_cell.angle_gamma   90.00
#
_symmetry.space_group_name_H-M   'P 1'
#
loop_
_entity.id
_entity.type
_entity.pdbx_description
1 polymer ?
#
loop_
_entity_poly.entity_id
_entity_poly.type
_entity_poly.pdbx_seq_one_letter_code
_entity_poly.pdbx_strand_id
1 'polypeptide(L)'
;DALLWNKLGAALANGGQSEKAVDAYYHALTLSPGFVRARYNLGISCFNLSAYKQAVEHFLTALKQQSDGIGPQGTHVQMSENIWRTLAIAIGHLQRPDLEQSVINKDLTKLLDEFHIE
;
A
#
# COMPACT_ATOMS: atom_id res chain seq x y z
N ASP A 1 -10.11 15.93 9.71
CA ASP A 1 -8.84 15.41 10.27
C ASP A 1 -8.55 14.05 9.64
N ALA A 2 -7.41 13.92 8.97
CA ALA A 2 -7.00 12.67 8.30
C ALA A 2 -6.79 11.50 9.29
N LEU A 3 -6.36 11.80 10.53
CA LEU A 3 -6.15 10.79 11.57
C LEU A 3 -7.47 10.14 12.00
N LEU A 4 -8.53 10.95 12.17
CA LEU A 4 -9.86 10.45 12.53
C LEU A 4 -10.45 9.58 11.42
N TRP A 5 -10.32 9.99 10.16
CA TRP A 5 -10.77 9.19 9.02
C TRP A 5 -10.01 7.85 8.93
N ASN A 6 -8.70 7.83 9.16
CA ASN A 6 -7.94 6.59 9.22
C ASN A 6 -8.38 5.68 10.38
N LYS A 7 -8.69 6.24 11.56
CA LYS A 7 -9.21 5.45 12.70
C LYS A 7 -10.59 4.87 12.39
N LEU A 8 -11.46 5.64 11.74
CA LEU A 8 -12.77 5.17 11.29
C LEU A 8 -12.63 4.02 10.28
N GLY A 9 -11.78 4.18 9.27
CA GLY A 9 -11.50 3.13 8.29
C GLY A 9 -10.99 1.85 8.97
N ALA A 10 -10.09 1.98 9.95
CA ALA A 10 -9.56 0.82 10.68
C ALA A 10 -10.64 0.11 11.49
N ALA A 11 -11.52 0.86 12.15
CA ALA A 11 -12.64 0.28 12.87
C ALA A 11 -13.62 -0.45 11.93
N LEU A 12 -13.90 0.12 10.74
CA LEU A 12 -14.76 -0.48 9.73
C LEU A 12 -14.15 -1.78 9.16
N ALA A 13 -12.87 -1.76 8.80
CA ALA A 13 -12.17 -2.94 8.29
C ALA A 13 -12.12 -4.08 9.32
N ASN A 14 -11.81 -3.75 10.58
CA ASN A 14 -11.82 -4.74 11.68
C ASN A 14 -13.22 -5.31 11.94
N GLY A 15 -14.27 -4.54 11.64
CA GLY A 15 -15.66 -4.98 11.69
C GLY A 15 -16.14 -5.71 10.43
N GLY A 16 -15.25 -6.08 9.51
CA GLY A 16 -15.57 -6.77 8.25
C GLY A 16 -16.20 -5.89 7.17
N GLN A 17 -16.35 -4.59 7.41
CA GLN A 17 -16.94 -3.62 6.47
C GLN A 17 -15.87 -2.99 5.58
N SER A 18 -15.13 -3.81 4.84
CA SER A 18 -13.98 -3.37 4.03
C SER A 18 -14.36 -2.37 2.94
N GLU A 19 -15.56 -2.47 2.35
CA GLU A 19 -16.05 -1.48 1.37
C GLU A 19 -16.17 -0.08 1.97
N LYS A 20 -16.77 0.05 3.16
CA LYS A 20 -16.87 1.35 3.84
C LYS A 20 -15.52 1.85 4.34
N ALA A 21 -14.62 0.93 4.68
CA ALA A 21 -13.27 1.28 5.09
C ALA A 21 -12.51 1.97 3.96
N VAL A 22 -12.68 1.49 2.72
CA VAL A 22 -12.10 2.12 1.51
C VAL A 22 -12.49 3.59 1.42
N ASP A 23 -13.76 3.92 1.56
CA ASP A 23 -14.25 5.32 1.51
C ASP A 23 -13.60 6.18 2.60
N ALA A 24 -13.54 5.67 3.84
CA ALA A 24 -12.92 6.37 4.95
C ALA A 24 -11.42 6.62 4.73
N TYR A 25 -10.70 5.65 4.16
CA TYR A 25 -9.28 5.84 3.81
C TYR A 25 -9.09 6.81 2.65
N TYR A 26 -9.97 6.80 1.65
CA TYR A 26 -9.94 7.80 0.59
C TYR A 26 -10.09 9.21 1.17
N HIS A 27 -11.05 9.44 2.08
CA HIS A 27 -11.16 10.72 2.77
C HIS A 27 -9.91 11.10 3.55
N ALA A 28 -9.26 10.15 4.23
CA ALA A 28 -8.00 10.41 4.92
C ALA A 28 -6.89 10.84 3.94
N LEU A 29 -6.81 10.20 2.77
CA LEU A 29 -5.82 10.49 1.73
C LEU A 29 -6.13 11.77 0.95
N THR A 30 -7.40 12.15 0.79
CA THR A 30 -7.77 13.48 0.24
C THR A 30 -7.26 14.60 1.14
N LEU A 31 -7.33 14.41 2.47
CA LEU A 31 -6.83 15.39 3.44
C LEU A 31 -5.30 15.36 3.60
N SER A 32 -4.68 14.19 3.45
CA SER A 32 -3.24 14.02 3.55
C SER A 32 -2.75 12.94 2.57
N PRO A 33 -2.38 13.33 1.34
CA PRO A 33 -1.97 12.38 0.30
C PRO A 33 -0.75 11.54 0.66
N GLY A 34 0.16 12.09 1.47
CA GLY A 34 1.37 11.45 2.00
C GLY A 34 1.13 10.56 3.23
N PHE A 35 -0.12 10.31 3.63
CA PHE A 35 -0.41 9.51 4.81
C PHE A 35 -0.23 8.01 4.54
N VAL A 36 1.02 7.56 4.56
CA VAL A 36 1.46 6.18 4.24
C VAL A 36 0.63 5.12 4.98
N ARG A 37 0.31 5.33 6.26
CA ARG A 37 -0.49 4.38 7.04
C ARG A 37 -1.92 4.22 6.50
N ALA A 38 -2.58 5.32 6.11
CA ALA A 38 -3.91 5.26 5.52
C ALA A 38 -3.88 4.56 4.16
N ARG A 39 -2.84 4.81 3.36
CA ARG A 39 -2.64 4.16 2.06
C ARG A 39 -2.39 2.66 2.17
N TYR A 40 -1.57 2.24 3.14
CA TYR A 40 -1.38 0.82 3.44
C TYR A 40 -2.69 0.15 3.85
N ASN A 41 -3.46 0.75 4.75
CA ASN A 41 -4.74 0.19 5.20
C ASN A 41 -5.80 0.14 4.08
N LEU A 42 -5.76 1.10 3.15
CA LEU A 42 -6.56 1.05 1.93
C LEU A 42 -6.19 -0.18 1.09
N GLY A 43 -4.89 -0.44 0.89
CA GLY A 43 -4.40 -1.65 0.21
C GLY A 43 -4.87 -2.95 0.88
N ILE A 44 -4.84 -3.02 2.21
CA ILE A 44 -5.39 -4.16 2.97
C ILE A 44 -6.90 -4.32 2.73
N SER A 45 -7.65 -3.23 2.71
CA SER A 45 -9.09 -3.27 2.47
C SER A 45 -9.40 -3.75 1.05
N CYS A 46 -8.66 -3.29 0.05
CA CYS A 46 -8.74 -3.81 -1.33
C CYS A 46 -8.38 -5.30 -1.38
N PHE A 47 -7.35 -5.74 -0.66
CA PHE A 47 -6.98 -7.15 -0.59
C PHE A 47 -8.10 -8.01 -0.01
N ASN A 48 -8.73 -7.57 1.08
CA ASN A 48 -9.86 -8.25 1.71
C ASN A 48 -11.10 -8.33 0.79
N LEU A 49 -11.23 -7.40 -0.16
CA LEU A 49 -12.26 -7.38 -1.19
C LEU A 49 -11.87 -8.15 -2.46
N SER A 50 -10.75 -8.91 -2.43
CA SER A 50 -10.17 -9.59 -3.58
C SER A 50 -9.82 -8.66 -4.76
N ALA A 51 -9.73 -7.35 -4.52
CA ALA A 51 -9.26 -6.36 -5.47
C ALA A 51 -7.72 -6.31 -5.48
N TYR A 52 -7.09 -7.44 -5.82
CA TYR A 52 -5.65 -7.66 -5.65
C TYR A 52 -4.80 -6.65 -6.43
N LYS A 53 -5.22 -6.27 -7.66
CA LYS A 53 -4.48 -5.29 -8.46
C LYS A 53 -4.41 -3.93 -7.76
N GLN A 54 -5.54 -3.45 -7.25
CA GLN A 54 -5.62 -2.18 -6.53
C GLN A 54 -4.85 -2.25 -5.20
N ALA A 55 -4.89 -3.40 -4.52
CA ALA A 55 -4.09 -3.63 -3.32
C ALA A 55 -2.58 -3.47 -3.61
N VAL A 56 -2.09 -4.09 -4.68
CA VAL A 56 -0.70 -3.97 -5.13
C VAL A 56 -0.34 -2.52 -5.44
N GLU A 57 -1.15 -1.81 -6.21
CA GLU A 57 -0.92 -0.40 -6.55
C GLU A 57 -0.80 0.48 -5.28
N HIS A 58 -1.67 0.26 -4.28
CA HIS A 58 -1.61 0.98 -3.02
C HIS A 58 -0.38 0.63 -2.17
N PHE A 59 0.03 -0.64 -2.15
CA PHE A 59 1.25 -1.05 -1.46
C PHE A 59 2.50 -0.47 -2.10
N LEU A 60 2.61 -0.52 -3.43
CA LEU A 60 3.72 0.07 -4.18
C LEU A 60 3.78 1.58 -3.98
N THR A 61 2.64 2.27 -4.04
CA THR A 61 2.60 3.71 -3.77
C THR A 61 3.01 4.03 -2.32
N ALA A 62 2.60 3.21 -1.34
CA ALA A 62 3.00 3.38 0.05
C ALA A 62 4.51 3.17 0.26
N LEU A 63 5.10 2.17 -0.43
CA LEU A 63 6.54 1.94 -0.45
C LEU A 63 7.26 3.13 -1.09
N LYS A 64 6.79 3.60 -2.25
CA LYS A 64 7.34 4.80 -2.91
C LYS A 64 7.32 6.03 -2.00
N GLN A 65 6.21 6.27 -1.30
CA GLN A 65 6.13 7.36 -0.34
C GLN A 65 7.12 7.21 0.84
N GLN A 66 7.45 5.98 1.24
CA GLN A 66 8.48 5.73 2.24
C GLN A 66 9.90 5.98 1.69
N SER A 67 10.18 5.68 0.42
CA SER A 67 11.46 6.01 -0.21
C SER A 67 11.61 7.50 -0.50
N ASP A 68 10.54 8.16 -0.95
CA ASP A 68 10.54 9.59 -1.27
C ASP A 68 10.64 10.45 0.00
N GLY A 69 10.25 9.91 1.16
CA GLY A 69 10.43 10.51 2.48
C GLY A 69 11.88 10.61 2.97
N ILE A 70 12.88 10.29 2.12
CA ILE A 70 14.30 10.45 2.45
C ILE A 70 14.65 11.94 2.60
N GLY A 71 15.10 12.30 3.80
CA GLY A 71 15.76 13.56 4.09
C GLY A 71 17.15 13.67 3.44
N PRO A 72 17.81 14.84 3.53
CA PRO A 72 18.95 15.26 2.69
C PRO A 72 20.27 14.44 2.79
N GLN A 73 20.29 13.22 3.32
CA GLN A 73 21.52 12.43 3.56
C GLN A 73 21.54 11.00 3.00
N GLY A 74 20.59 10.61 2.13
CA GLY A 74 20.77 9.41 1.30
C GLY A 74 20.90 8.07 2.03
N THR A 75 20.48 7.96 3.29
CA THR A 75 20.39 6.67 3.99
C THR A 75 19.14 5.92 3.51
N HIS A 76 19.33 4.72 2.95
CA HIS A 76 18.24 3.79 2.65
C HIS A 76 17.46 3.49 3.94
N VAL A 77 16.30 4.12 4.11
CA VAL A 77 15.35 3.69 5.14
C VAL A 77 14.82 2.33 4.71
N GLN A 78 14.99 1.33 5.56
CA GLN A 78 14.35 0.03 5.34
C GLN A 78 12.84 0.26 5.24
N MET A 79 12.31 0.00 4.04
CA MET A 79 10.88 0.03 3.80
C MET A 79 10.17 -0.94 4.75
N SER A 80 8.91 -0.67 5.06
CA SER A 80 8.16 -1.50 5.98
C SER A 80 8.08 -2.95 5.48
N GLU A 81 8.75 -3.87 6.18
CA GLU A 81 8.75 -5.31 5.88
C GLU A 81 7.33 -5.88 5.78
N ASN A 82 6.40 -5.35 6.58
CA ASN A 82 4.99 -5.73 6.53
C ASN A 82 4.33 -5.39 5.18
N ILE A 83 4.69 -4.26 4.56
CA ILE A 83 4.16 -3.88 3.25
C ILE A 83 4.72 -4.82 2.18
N TRP A 84 6.03 -5.10 2.21
CA TRP A 84 6.66 -6.06 1.29
C TRP A 84 6.06 -7.47 1.39
N ARG A 85 5.84 -7.98 2.62
CA ARG A 85 5.21 -9.29 2.84
C ARG A 85 3.80 -9.34 2.27
N THR A 86 3.00 -8.31 2.52
CA THR A 86 1.62 -8.26 2.03
C THR A 86 1.55 -8.09 0.51
N LEU A 87 2.46 -7.29 -0.06
CA LEU A 87 2.66 -7.15 -1.50
C LEU A 87 2.97 -8.51 -2.16
N ALA A 88 3.86 -9.31 -1.57
CA ALA A 88 4.18 -10.65 -2.07
C ALA A 88 2.95 -11.55 -2.15
N ILE A 89 2.13 -11.55 -1.11
CA ILE A 89 0.89 -12.33 -1.07
C ILE A 89 -0.08 -11.82 -2.16
N ALA A 90 -0.26 -10.51 -2.29
CA ALA A 90 -1.12 -9.91 -3.30
C ALA A 90 -0.68 -10.22 -4.73
N ILE A 91 0.62 -10.20 -5.02
CA ILE A 91 1.18 -10.60 -6.32
C ILE A 91 0.97 -12.09 -6.59
N GLY A 92 1.09 -12.95 -5.57
CA GLY A 92 0.75 -14.37 -5.69
C GLY A 92 -0.71 -14.58 -6.12
N HIS A 93 -1.65 -13.79 -5.59
CA HIS A 93 -3.05 -13.81 -6.00
C HIS A 93 -3.29 -13.29 -7.42
N LEU A 94 -2.40 -12.44 -7.96
CA LEU A 94 -2.44 -11.99 -9.35
C LEU A 94 -1.89 -13.03 -10.35
N GLN A 95 -1.34 -14.15 -9.86
CA GLN A 95 -0.70 -15.18 -10.69
C GLN A 95 0.37 -14.60 -11.63
N ARG A 96 1.20 -13.69 -11.08
CA ARG A 96 2.32 -13.03 -11.78
C ARG A 96 3.67 -13.57 -11.30
N PRO A 97 4.07 -14.80 -11.69
CA PRO A 97 5.33 -15.41 -11.25
C PRO A 97 6.57 -14.64 -11.73
N ASP A 98 6.44 -13.89 -12.83
CA ASP A 98 7.48 -13.03 -13.38
C ASP A 98 7.87 -11.86 -12.45
N LEU A 99 6.99 -11.52 -11.49
CA LEU A 99 7.21 -10.48 -10.49
C LEU A 99 7.70 -11.01 -9.15
N GLU A 100 7.63 -12.32 -8.89
CA GLU A 100 8.04 -12.92 -7.61
C GLU A 100 9.49 -12.58 -7.26
N GLN A 101 10.40 -12.71 -8.23
CA GLN A 101 11.80 -12.42 -8.03
C GLN A 101 12.05 -10.94 -7.73
N SER A 102 11.27 -10.04 -8.34
CA SER A 102 11.34 -8.60 -8.07
C SER A 102 10.85 -8.28 -6.66
N VAL A 103 9.83 -8.97 -6.15
CA VAL A 103 9.36 -8.82 -4.78
C VAL A 103 10.37 -9.36 -3.76
N ILE A 104 10.95 -10.53 -4.02
CA ILE A 104 11.97 -11.15 -3.15
C ILE A 104 13.19 -10.23 -3.03
N ASN A 105 13.64 -9.68 -4.16
CA ASN A 105 14.78 -8.76 -4.20
C ASN A 105 14.45 -7.34 -3.75
N LYS A 106 13.17 -7.04 -3.43
CA LYS A 106 12.68 -5.70 -3.10
C LYS A 106 13.01 -4.66 -4.17
N ASP A 107 12.97 -5.06 -5.43
CA ASP A 107 13.21 -4.20 -6.60
C ASP A 107 11.99 -3.32 -6.85
N LEU A 108 11.88 -2.25 -6.06
CA LEU A 108 10.76 -1.32 -6.11
C LEU A 108 10.66 -0.65 -7.49
N THR A 109 11.78 -0.22 -8.07
CA THR A 109 11.78 0.52 -9.35
C THR A 109 11.11 -0.31 -10.43
N LYS A 110 11.53 -1.57 -10.61
CA LYS A 110 10.91 -2.45 -11.60
C LYS A 110 9.43 -2.70 -11.33
N LEU A 111 9.03 -2.81 -10.05
CA LEU A 111 7.62 -2.98 -9.69
C LEU A 111 6.79 -1.72 -9.93
N LEU A 112 7.35 -0.52 -9.72
CA LEU A 112 6.67 0.74 -10.04
C LEU A 112 6.48 0.88 -11.56
N ASP A 113 7.50 0.57 -12.35
CA ASP A 113 7.45 0.62 -13.81
C ASP A 113 6.38 -0.32 -14.37
N GLU A 114 6.34 -1.57 -13.87
CA GLU A 114 5.39 -2.60 -14.29
C GLU A 114 3.93 -2.21 -14.02
N PHE A 115 3.67 -1.54 -12.90
CA PHE A 115 2.32 -1.10 -12.52
C PHE A 115 2.02 0.34 -12.97
N HIS A 116 2.92 0.97 -13.74
CA HIS A 116 2.78 2.34 -14.24
C HIS A 116 2.52 3.38 -13.13
N ILE A 117 3.25 3.25 -12.02
CA ILE A 117 3.14 4.14 -10.86
C ILE A 117 4.28 5.15 -10.92
N GLU A 118 3.94 6.38 -11.29
CA GLU A 118 4.88 7.51 -11.36
C GLU A 118 5.38 7.99 -10.01
#